data_AF-A0A957CKM9-F1
#
_entry.id   AF-A0A957CKM9-F1
#
_cell.length_a   1.000
_cell.length_b   1.000
_cell.length_c   1.000
_cell.angle_alpha   90.00
_cell.angle_beta   90.00
_cell.angle_gamma   90.00
#
_symmetry.space_group_name_H-M   'P 1'
#
loop_
_entity.id
_entity.type
_entity.pdbx_description
1 polymer ?
#
loop_
_entity_poly.entity_id
_entity_poly.type
_entity_poly.pdbx_seq_one_letter_code
_entity_poly.pdbx_strand_id
1 'polypeptide(L)'
;IAYYVAGKGLLKESAPGAMIIHFFGGIHEIYFPYVLAHPIMIVSMIAGGLAADLWFTIMGAGLVAPPSPGSIFAYLAVIPRGQHFAVLTGVLIGAVASFAVGAFILRVRPVKESDEVEEMEAEAAGVPGLA
;
A
#
# COMPACT_ATOMS: atom_id res chain seq x y z
N ILE A 1 0.52 -2.84 5.32
CA ILE A 1 0.80 -4.21 5.81
C ILE A 1 2.19 -4.69 5.41
N ALA A 2 2.57 -4.70 4.12
CA ALA A 2 3.89 -5.18 3.69
C ALA A 2 5.06 -4.51 4.44
N TYR A 3 5.04 -3.19 4.59
CA TYR A 3 6.03 -2.44 5.36
C TYR A 3 6.10 -2.83 6.85
N TYR A 4 4.96 -3.10 7.48
CA TYR A 4 4.93 -3.54 8.88
C TYR A 4 5.62 -4.90 9.05
N VAL A 5 5.42 -5.82 8.11
CA VAL A 5 5.95 -7.19 8.20
C VAL A 5 7.40 -7.27 7.69
N ALA A 6 7.65 -6.77 6.48
CA ALA A 6 8.90 -6.97 5.73
C ALA A 6 9.72 -5.69 5.52
N GLY A 7 9.21 -4.53 5.94
CA GLY A 7 9.95 -3.26 5.90
C GLY A 7 11.00 -3.16 7.01
N LYS A 8 11.71 -2.03 7.02
CA LYS A 8 12.76 -1.70 8.01
C LYS A 8 12.66 -0.23 8.44
N GLY A 9 13.38 0.11 9.51
CA GLY A 9 13.48 1.46 10.07
C GLY A 9 12.13 2.14 10.32
N LEU A 10 12.12 3.47 10.12
CA LEU A 10 10.97 4.35 10.37
C LEU A 10 9.71 3.95 9.58
N LEU A 11 9.87 3.40 8.37
CA LEU A 11 8.73 2.95 7.55
C LEU A 11 8.05 1.72 8.16
N LYS A 12 8.80 0.84 8.85
CA LYS A 12 8.17 -0.27 9.57
C LYS A 12 7.48 0.20 10.85
N GLU A 13 8.11 1.10 11.59
CA GLU A 13 7.60 1.60 12.88
C GLU A 13 6.33 2.43 12.73
N SER A 14 6.24 3.26 11.68
CA SER A 14 5.06 4.08 11.40
C SER A 14 3.91 3.31 10.72
N ALA A 15 4.18 2.12 10.17
CA ALA A 15 3.19 1.35 9.41
C ALA A 15 1.91 0.98 10.19
N PRO A 16 1.94 0.56 11.48
CA PRO A 16 0.72 0.29 12.25
C PRO A 16 -0.24 1.48 12.33
N GLY A 17 0.29 2.68 12.61
CA GLY A 17 -0.52 3.89 12.68
C GLY A 17 -1.13 4.23 11.32
N ALA A 18 -0.33 4.17 10.25
CA ALA A 18 -0.81 4.41 8.89
C ALA A 18 -1.88 3.39 8.46
N MET A 19 -1.76 2.11 8.84
CA MET A 19 -2.77 1.09 8.53
C MET A 19 -4.12 1.39 9.17
N ILE A 20 -4.14 1.84 10.43
CA ILE A 20 -5.37 2.20 11.15
C ILE A 20 -6.03 3.40 10.47
N ILE A 21 -5.27 4.46 10.19
CA ILE A 21 -5.75 5.68 9.54
C ILE A 21 -6.27 5.39 8.13
N HIS A 22 -5.55 4.58 7.35
CA HIS A 22 -5.96 4.22 6.00
C HIS A 22 -7.25 3.40 6.01
N PHE A 23 -7.31 2.30 6.78
CA PHE A 23 -8.42 1.35 6.72
C PHE A 23 -9.70 1.89 7.37
N PHE A 24 -9.59 2.47 8.57
CA PHE A 24 -10.73 2.98 9.33
C PHE A 24 -11.03 4.45 9.05
N GLY A 25 -10.00 5.27 8.85
CA GLY A 25 -10.16 6.70 8.54
C GLY A 25 -10.44 6.96 7.06
N GLY A 26 -9.99 6.08 6.16
CA GLY A 26 -10.16 6.28 4.72
C GLY A 26 -9.33 7.41 4.14
N ILE A 27 -8.24 7.79 4.81
CA ILE A 27 -7.27 8.79 4.34
C ILE A 27 -6.21 8.05 3.54
N HIS A 28 -6.30 8.15 2.22
CA HIS A 28 -5.43 7.40 1.30
C HIS A 28 -4.07 8.07 1.14
N GLU A 29 -3.95 9.35 1.44
CA GLU A 29 -2.71 10.12 1.35
C GLU A 29 -1.62 9.59 2.30
N ILE A 30 -2.00 8.87 3.37
CA ILE A 30 -1.05 8.32 4.35
C ILE A 30 -0.12 7.26 3.74
N TYR A 31 -0.43 6.70 2.56
CA TYR A 31 0.49 5.78 1.88
C TYR A 31 1.58 6.53 1.08
N PHE A 32 1.43 7.82 0.78
CA PHE A 32 2.37 8.55 -0.09
C PHE A 32 3.83 8.48 0.39
N PRO A 33 4.15 8.70 1.68
CA PRO A 33 5.54 8.64 2.13
C PRO A 33 6.18 7.26 1.87
N TYR A 34 5.40 6.19 1.94
CA TYR A 34 5.87 4.83 1.70
C TYR A 34 6.22 4.61 0.22
N VAL A 35 5.35 5.06 -0.69
CA VAL A 35 5.59 4.92 -2.13
C VAL A 35 6.71 5.87 -2.58
N LEU A 36 6.75 7.10 -2.07
CA LEU A 36 7.81 8.06 -2.40
C LEU A 36 9.18 7.59 -1.93
N ALA A 37 9.27 6.97 -0.74
CA ALA A 37 10.52 6.38 -0.24
C ALA A 37 10.99 5.17 -1.07
N HIS A 38 10.09 4.45 -1.74
CA HIS A 38 10.44 3.31 -2.56
C HIS A 38 9.48 3.17 -3.76
N PRO A 39 9.69 3.94 -4.86
CA PRO A 39 8.71 4.12 -5.94
C PRO A 39 8.19 2.83 -6.58
N ILE A 40 9.01 1.77 -6.65
CA ILE A 40 8.59 0.47 -7.17
C ILE A 40 7.44 -0.17 -6.36
N MET A 41 7.17 0.27 -5.13
CA MET A 41 6.02 -0.19 -4.35
C MET A 41 4.68 0.14 -4.97
N ILE A 42 4.60 1.07 -5.93
CA ILE A 42 3.37 1.32 -6.70
C ILE A 42 2.85 0.04 -7.40
N VAL A 43 3.76 -0.87 -7.78
CA VAL A 43 3.41 -2.16 -8.38
C VAL A 43 2.56 -3.00 -7.42
N SER A 44 2.85 -2.95 -6.12
CA SER A 44 2.06 -3.66 -5.12
C SER A 44 0.64 -3.12 -5.00
N MET A 45 0.46 -1.80 -5.10
CA MET A 45 -0.87 -1.18 -5.08
C MET A 45 -1.68 -1.53 -6.32
N ILE A 46 -1.06 -1.47 -7.50
CA ILE A 46 -1.68 -1.83 -8.77
C ILE A 46 -2.13 -3.30 -8.73
N ALA A 47 -1.27 -4.20 -8.25
CA ALA A 47 -1.60 -5.62 -8.14
C ALA A 47 -2.82 -5.87 -7.22
N GLY A 48 -2.90 -5.16 -6.09
CA GLY A 48 -4.06 -5.22 -5.21
C GLY A 48 -5.35 -4.72 -5.84
N GLY A 49 -5.30 -3.54 -6.46
CA GLY A 49 -6.45 -2.94 -7.14
C GLY A 49 -6.98 -3.85 -8.24
N LEU A 50 -6.09 -4.33 -9.13
CA LEU A 50 -6.46 -5.24 -10.21
C LEU A 50 -7.05 -6.56 -9.70
N ALA A 51 -6.50 -7.13 -8.62
CA ALA A 51 -7.03 -8.37 -8.05
C ALA A 51 -8.43 -8.18 -7.45
N ALA A 52 -8.67 -7.05 -6.76
CA ALA A 52 -9.98 -6.72 -6.22
C ALA A 52 -10.99 -6.43 -7.34
N ASP A 53 -10.62 -5.64 -8.34
CA ASP A 53 -11.50 -5.27 -9.47
C ASP A 53 -11.88 -6.49 -10.32
N LEU A 54 -10.94 -7.42 -10.54
CA LEU A 54 -11.22 -8.69 -11.21
C LEU A 54 -12.23 -9.51 -10.41
N TRP A 55 -12.07 -9.58 -9.09
CA TRP A 55 -13.02 -10.28 -8.22
C TRP A 55 -14.41 -9.63 -8.26
N PHE A 56 -14.48 -8.30 -8.19
CA PHE A 56 -15.76 -7.58 -8.31
C PHE A 56 -16.43 -7.85 -9.66
N THR A 57 -15.65 -7.90 -10.74
CA THR A 57 -16.15 -8.21 -12.08
C THR A 57 -16.72 -9.63 -12.16
N ILE A 58 -16.00 -10.63 -11.62
CA ILE A 58 -16.45 -12.04 -11.58
C ILE A 58 -17.74 -12.20 -10.76
N MET A 59 -17.82 -11.50 -9.63
CA MET A 59 -18.96 -11.60 -8.71
C MET A 59 -20.13 -10.69 -9.09
N GLY A 60 -19.99 -9.85 -10.11
CA GLY A 60 -20.96 -8.80 -10.44
C GLY A 60 -21.18 -7.81 -9.27
N ALA A 61 -20.13 -7.56 -8.49
CA ALA A 61 -20.20 -6.76 -7.27
C ALA A 61 -20.05 -5.26 -7.57
N GLY A 62 -20.76 -4.43 -6.81
CA GLY A 62 -20.66 -2.98 -6.92
C GLY A 62 -21.22 -2.26 -5.70
N LEU A 63 -20.92 -0.96 -5.61
CA LEU A 63 -21.42 -0.07 -4.56
C LEU A 63 -22.54 0.81 -5.10
N VAL A 64 -23.50 1.21 -4.26
CA VAL A 64 -24.61 2.08 -4.68
C VAL A 64 -24.20 3.55 -4.84
N ALA A 65 -23.06 3.92 -4.27
CA ALA A 65 -22.47 5.25 -4.33
C ALA A 65 -20.95 5.12 -4.14
N PRO A 66 -20.15 6.10 -4.60
CA PRO A 66 -18.72 6.12 -4.32
C PRO A 66 -18.50 6.34 -2.81
N PRO A 67 -17.75 5.46 -2.13
CA PRO A 67 -17.48 5.61 -0.70
C PRO A 67 -16.52 6.80 -0.50
N SER A 68 -16.92 7.76 0.33
CA SER A 68 -16.10 8.92 0.68
C SER A 68 -16.33 9.31 2.15
N PRO A 69 -15.27 9.38 2.99
CA PRO A 69 -13.87 8.98 2.71
C PRO A 69 -13.73 7.50 2.35
N GLY A 70 -12.55 7.07 1.88
CA GLY A 70 -12.31 5.69 1.41
C GLY A 70 -12.20 4.64 2.53
N SER A 71 -12.96 4.77 3.63
CA SER A 71 -12.90 3.91 4.81
C SER A 71 -13.77 2.66 4.67
N ILE A 72 -13.46 1.61 5.45
CA ILE A 72 -14.30 0.41 5.48
C ILE A 72 -15.73 0.71 5.96
N PHE A 73 -15.91 1.70 6.84
CA PHE A 73 -17.23 2.12 7.30
C PHE A 73 -18.05 2.76 6.18
N ALA A 74 -17.41 3.60 5.36
CA ALA A 74 -18.06 4.18 4.19
C ALA A 74 -18.45 3.09 3.18
N TYR A 75 -17.58 2.11 2.93
CA TYR A 75 -17.92 0.92 2.13
C TYR A 75 -19.15 0.22 2.69
N LEU A 76 -19.15 -0.15 3.98
CA LEU A 76 -20.26 -0.84 4.63
C LEU A 76 -21.59 -0.07 4.53
N ALA A 77 -21.55 1.26 4.55
CA ALA A 77 -22.74 2.10 4.43
C ALA A 77 -23.37 2.08 3.02
N VAL A 78 -22.59 1.81 1.97
CA VAL A 78 -23.02 1.88 0.56
C VAL A 78 -22.98 0.53 -0.17
N ILE A 79 -22.76 -0.57 0.55
CA ILE A 79 -22.89 -1.92 -0.03
C ILE A 79 -24.38 -2.25 -0.24
N PRO A 80 -24.80 -2.70 -1.44
CA PRO A 80 -26.14 -3.21 -1.68
C PRO A 80 -26.44 -4.44 -0.82
N ARG A 81 -27.70 -4.60 -0.40
CA ARG A 81 -28.14 -5.80 0.34
C ARG A 81 -27.83 -7.07 -0.47
N GLY A 82 -27.25 -8.06 0.21
CA GLY A 82 -26.83 -9.33 -0.41
C GLY A 82 -25.44 -9.32 -1.04
N GLN A 83 -24.77 -8.17 -1.18
CA GLN A 83 -23.44 -8.08 -1.79
C GLN A 83 -22.28 -7.98 -0.78
N HIS A 84 -22.55 -7.99 0.52
CA HIS A 84 -21.51 -7.89 1.56
C HIS A 84 -20.40 -8.91 1.40
N PHE A 85 -20.75 -10.17 1.09
CA PHE A 85 -19.75 -11.21 0.88
C PHE A 85 -18.82 -10.85 -0.27
N ALA A 86 -19.36 -10.55 -1.45
CA ALA A 86 -18.57 -10.25 -2.65
C ALA A 86 -17.69 -9.00 -2.47
N VAL A 87 -18.23 -7.94 -1.86
CA VAL A 87 -17.47 -6.70 -1.64
C VAL A 87 -16.37 -6.90 -0.60
N LEU A 88 -16.67 -7.46 0.57
CA LEU A 88 -15.69 -7.61 1.65
C LEU A 88 -14.59 -8.62 1.30
N THR A 89 -14.93 -9.66 0.54
CA THR A 89 -13.92 -10.59 0.00
C THR A 89 -13.01 -9.92 -1.03
N GLY A 90 -13.52 -9.02 -1.88
CA GLY A 90 -12.67 -8.26 -2.79
C GLY A 90 -11.73 -7.29 -2.09
N VAL A 91 -12.20 -6.61 -1.02
CA VAL A 91 -11.33 -5.80 -0.16
C VAL A 91 -10.21 -6.66 0.46
N LEU A 92 -10.56 -7.85 0.96
CA LEU A 92 -9.59 -8.80 1.50
C LEU A 92 -8.60 -9.28 0.43
N ILE A 93 -9.07 -9.64 -0.77
CA ILE A 93 -8.23 -10.08 -1.90
C ILE A 93 -7.25 -8.97 -2.28
N GLY A 94 -7.72 -7.73 -2.42
CA GLY A 94 -6.86 -6.59 -2.73
C GLY A 94 -5.79 -6.35 -1.66
N ALA A 95 -6.14 -6.47 -0.39
CA ALA A 95 -5.20 -6.37 0.72
C ALA A 95 -4.15 -7.49 0.70
N VAL A 96 -4.56 -8.74 0.46
CA VAL A 96 -3.68 -9.91 0.41
C VAL A 96 -2.74 -9.84 -0.80
N ALA A 97 -3.27 -9.50 -1.98
CA ALA A 97 -2.46 -9.36 -3.20
C ALA A 97 -1.43 -8.22 -3.08
N SER A 98 -1.85 -7.05 -2.58
CA SER A 98 -0.94 -5.94 -2.30
C SER A 98 0.15 -6.34 -1.30
N PHE A 99 -0.24 -7.05 -0.24
CA PHE A 99 0.70 -7.55 0.77
C PHE A 99 1.70 -8.53 0.16
N ALA A 100 1.25 -9.52 -0.60
CA ALA A 100 2.11 -10.54 -1.19
C ALA A 100 3.15 -9.92 -2.13
N VAL A 101 2.70 -9.06 -3.06
CA VAL A 101 3.61 -8.37 -4.00
C VAL A 101 4.52 -7.40 -3.26
N GLY A 102 3.99 -6.61 -2.33
CA GLY A 102 4.78 -5.65 -1.56
C GLY A 102 5.83 -6.31 -0.67
N ALA A 103 5.47 -7.41 0.02
CA ALA A 103 6.39 -8.17 0.85
C ALA A 103 7.49 -8.83 0.01
N PHE A 104 7.15 -9.34 -1.17
CA PHE A 104 8.14 -9.85 -2.12
C PHE A 104 9.10 -8.76 -2.58
N ILE A 105 8.59 -7.60 -3.00
CA ILE A 105 9.41 -6.47 -3.42
C ILE A 105 10.35 -6.03 -2.29
N LEU A 106 9.85 -5.82 -1.08
CA LEU A 106 10.67 -5.38 0.06
C LEU A 106 11.74 -6.42 0.46
N ARG A 107 11.48 -7.70 0.19
CA ARG A 107 12.46 -8.78 0.45
C ARG A 107 13.57 -8.83 -0.59
N VAL A 108 13.24 -8.59 -1.86
CA VAL A 108 14.21 -8.64 -2.98
C VAL A 108 14.92 -7.29 -3.16
N ARG A 109 14.23 -6.19 -2.86
CA ARG A 109 14.69 -4.81 -2.94
C ARG A 109 14.32 -4.10 -1.62
N PRO A 110 15.11 -4.31 -0.56
CA PRO A 110 14.90 -3.61 0.69
C PRO A 110 15.07 -2.09 0.48
N VAL A 111 14.30 -1.31 1.22
CA VAL A 111 14.48 0.14 1.28
C VAL A 111 15.83 0.42 1.93
N LYS A 112 16.64 1.26 1.29
CA LYS A 112 17.91 1.75 1.85
C LYS A 112 17.61 2.70 3.01
N GLU A 113 18.30 2.53 4.12
CA GLU A 113 18.15 3.44 5.26
C GLU A 113 18.84 4.77 4.97
N SER A 114 18.39 5.87 5.60
CA SER A 114 18.90 7.23 5.36
C SER A 114 20.42 7.30 5.46
N ASP A 115 20.99 6.59 6.43
CA ASP A 115 22.41 6.60 6.73
C ASP A 115 23.22 5.93 5.59
N GLU A 116 22.66 4.89 4.97
CA GLU A 116 23.25 4.22 3.80
C GLU A 116 23.16 5.10 2.53
N VAL A 117 22.17 6.00 2.45
CA VAL A 117 22.02 6.96 1.35
C VAL A 117 23.00 8.11 1.53
N GLU A 118 23.15 8.66 2.74
CA GLU A 118 24.13 9.69 3.05
C GLU A 118 25.58 9.20 2.83
N GLU A 119 25.92 7.96 3.22
CA GLU A 119 27.24 7.38 2.95
C GLU A 119 27.51 7.21 1.44
N MET A 120 26.54 6.75 0.65
CA MET A 120 26.68 6.64 -0.81
C MET A 120 26.79 8.01 -1.50
N GLU A 121 26.06 9.02 -1.03
CA GLU A 121 26.16 10.39 -1.55
C GLU A 121 27.51 11.02 -1.20
N ALA A 122 28.03 10.78 0.01
CA ALA A 122 29.36 11.21 0.40
C ALA A 122 30.47 10.52 -0.42
N GLU A 123 30.32 9.23 -0.71
CA GLU A 123 31.25 8.48 -1.57
C GLU A 123 31.20 8.97 -3.03
N ALA A 124 30.01 9.26 -3.55
CA ALA A 124 29.83 9.83 -4.89
C ALA A 124 30.39 11.26 -5.01
N ALA A 125 30.28 12.06 -3.94
CA ALA A 125 30.87 13.40 -3.85
C ALA A 125 32.39 13.38 -3.66
N GLY A 126 32.97 12.26 -3.23
CA GLY A 126 34.40 12.05 -3.07
C GLY A 126 35.17 11.75 -4.36
N VAL A 127 34.50 11.63 -5.51
CA VAL A 127 35.15 11.34 -6.80
C VAL A 127 35.86 12.58 -7.35
N PRO A 128 37.20 12.60 -7.47
CA PRO A 128 37.93 13.77 -7.97
C PRO A 128 37.62 14.00 -9.46
N GLY A 129 36.99 15.12 -9.81
CA GLY A 129 36.79 15.53 -11.21
C GLY A 129 35.52 16.31 -11.56
N LEU A 130 34.68 16.71 -10.60
CA LEU A 130 33.41 17.44 -10.85
C LEU A 130 33.34 18.81 -10.14
N ALA A 131 34.44 19.57 -10.14
CA ALA A 131 34.47 20.98 -9.73
C ALA A 131 34.78 21.89 -10.92
#